data_AF-A0A2U2J2V9-F1
#
_entry.id   AF-A0A2U2J2V9-F1
#
_cell.length_a   1.000
_cell.length_b   1.000
_cell.length_c   1.000
_cell.angle_alpha   90.00
_cell.angle_beta   90.00
_cell.angle_gamma   90.00
#
_symmetry.space_group_name_H-M   'P 1'
#
loop_
_entity.id
_entity.type
_entity.pdbx_description
1 polymer ?
#
loop_
_entity_poly.entity_id
_entity_poly.type
_entity_poly.pdbx_seq_one_letter_code
_entity_poly.pdbx_strand_id
1 'polypeptide(L)'
;MVDEENDVALSARARAGSLLNKLERIYLGVIRAIALVAATLLVVYAAWLAISGVYKASLDVETVKEVPASVSPEEVTKIDTTRPANSDAAENSDPFADEKRYYADFTKRYLALFSSKFEAFKRPEDKRLDAEAFDARYVNSSERLESIRDGSLDYAVDKADLESWLDTLTTVASSKSTVDRLKAYQSAKMTKVSRTIKGTREQRYCSYYAYYFDECLTYDTRTVPFTRTVDETKLPDGVMSHTDLLGAYQDRYFDLLLERRRANAGSANMQRAEIAADNQDGSTRLWMAVRVVGVFVVLMFLFLLIALERHQRRISASLRADSAETAA
;
A
#
# COMPACT_ATOMS: atom_id res chain seq x y z
N MET A 1 52.21 86.02 24.41
CA MET A 1 52.52 84.81 25.22
C MET A 1 51.27 84.24 25.92
N VAL A 2 50.08 84.43 25.32
CA VAL A 2 48.81 83.81 25.76
C VAL A 2 48.13 83.13 24.54
N ASP A 3 48.42 83.61 23.34
CA ASP A 3 47.81 83.17 22.07
C ASP A 3 48.28 81.76 21.65
N GLU A 4 49.58 81.44 21.81
CA GLU A 4 50.14 80.13 21.43
C GLU A 4 49.48 78.95 22.17
N GLU A 5 49.03 79.13 23.41
CA GLU A 5 48.41 78.05 24.18
C GLU A 5 46.99 77.70 23.68
N ASN A 6 46.27 78.70 23.16
CA ASN A 6 44.95 78.50 22.54
C ASN A 6 45.04 77.75 21.20
N ASP A 7 46.03 78.06 20.36
CA ASP A 7 46.21 77.37 19.06
C ASP A 7 46.56 75.89 19.24
N VAL A 8 47.39 75.54 20.24
CA VAL A 8 47.67 74.14 20.58
C VAL A 8 46.37 73.41 20.99
N ALA A 9 45.56 74.02 21.86
CA ALA A 9 44.28 73.45 22.30
C ALA A 9 43.25 73.30 21.17
N LEU A 10 43.16 74.27 20.26
CA LEU A 10 42.34 74.20 19.05
C LEU A 10 42.81 73.07 18.12
N SER A 11 44.13 72.95 17.89
CA SER A 11 44.68 71.89 17.04
C SER A 11 44.42 70.48 17.60
N ALA A 12 44.47 70.31 18.93
CA ALA A 12 44.17 69.05 19.60
C ALA A 12 42.69 68.67 19.45
N ARG A 13 41.76 69.62 19.64
CA ARG A 13 40.31 69.41 19.45
C ARG A 13 39.98 69.08 17.99
N ALA A 14 40.60 69.77 17.02
CA ALA A 14 40.43 69.48 15.59
C ALA A 14 40.91 68.06 15.23
N ARG A 15 42.07 67.63 15.75
CA ARG A 15 42.59 66.26 15.57
C ARG A 15 41.65 65.21 16.18
N ALA A 16 41.16 65.43 17.41
CA ALA A 16 40.21 64.53 18.07
C ALA A 16 38.90 64.38 17.28
N GLY A 17 38.33 65.49 16.79
CA GLY A 17 37.16 65.46 15.91
C GLY A 17 37.41 64.72 14.59
N SER A 18 38.61 64.86 14.00
CA SER A 18 38.98 64.10 12.79
C SER A 18 39.08 62.58 13.02
N LEU A 19 39.48 62.15 14.22
CA LEU A 19 39.57 60.74 14.60
C LEU A 19 38.18 60.14 14.90
N LEU A 20 37.31 60.88 15.60
CA LEU A 20 35.92 60.49 15.81
C LEU A 20 35.17 60.35 14.47
N ASN A 21 35.30 61.33 13.57
CA ASN A 21 34.71 61.26 12.22
C ASN A 21 35.25 60.08 11.37
N LYS A 22 36.50 59.66 11.59
CA LYS A 22 37.06 58.43 10.97
C LYS A 22 36.47 57.17 11.59
N LEU A 23 36.40 57.08 12.92
CA LEU A 23 35.83 55.95 13.63
C LEU A 23 34.34 55.77 13.31
N GLU A 24 33.54 56.83 13.29
CA GLU A 24 32.13 56.79 12.86
C GLU A 24 31.99 56.26 11.43
N ARG A 25 32.81 56.77 10.50
CA ARG A 25 32.78 56.34 9.09
C ARG A 25 33.17 54.86 8.93
N ILE A 26 34.15 54.37 9.71
CA ILE A 26 34.54 52.96 9.73
C ILE A 26 33.42 52.11 10.34
N TYR A 27 32.87 52.50 11.49
CA TYR A 27 31.79 51.81 12.19
C TYR A 27 30.53 51.66 11.33
N LEU A 28 30.08 52.75 10.69
CA LEU A 28 28.98 52.73 9.73
C LEU A 28 29.29 51.87 8.49
N GLY A 29 30.55 51.82 8.05
CA GLY A 29 31.02 50.92 6.98
C GLY A 29 30.93 49.45 7.38
N VAL A 30 31.40 49.10 8.58
CA VAL A 30 31.36 47.74 9.14
C VAL A 30 29.92 47.27 9.37
N ILE A 31 29.05 48.11 9.96
CA ILE A 31 27.61 47.80 10.10
C ILE A 31 26.99 47.53 8.72
N ARG A 32 27.28 48.37 7.72
CA ARG A 32 26.73 48.19 6.36
C ARG A 32 27.24 46.90 5.69
N ALA A 33 28.50 46.52 5.92
CA ALA A 33 29.05 45.26 5.44
C ALA A 33 28.40 44.05 6.12
N ILE A 34 28.26 44.06 7.45
CA ILE A 34 27.58 43.00 8.20
C ILE A 34 26.11 42.87 7.77
N ALA A 35 25.41 44.00 7.60
CA ALA A 35 24.02 44.01 7.12
C ALA A 35 23.89 43.46 5.69
N LEU A 36 24.85 43.74 4.80
CA LEU A 36 24.89 43.15 3.45
C LEU A 36 25.15 41.64 3.47
N VAL A 37 26.06 41.16 4.31
CA VAL A 37 26.33 39.71 4.47
C VAL A 37 25.11 39.00 5.03
N ALA A 38 24.48 39.55 6.09
CA ALA A 38 23.25 39.01 6.65
C ALA A 38 22.09 39.00 5.63
N ALA A 39 21.91 40.08 4.86
CA ALA A 39 20.94 40.14 3.77
C ALA A 39 21.18 39.06 2.71
N THR A 40 22.43 38.87 2.28
CA THR A 40 22.80 37.85 1.28
C THR A 40 22.51 36.44 1.80
N LEU A 41 22.85 36.16 3.05
CA LEU A 41 22.56 34.87 3.68
C LEU A 41 21.05 34.62 3.82
N LEU A 42 20.26 35.62 4.18
CA LEU A 42 18.79 35.51 4.25
C LEU A 42 18.16 35.24 2.87
N VAL A 43 18.66 35.87 1.81
CA VAL A 43 18.19 35.64 0.43
C VAL A 43 18.57 34.23 -0.05
N VAL A 44 19.80 33.76 0.20
CA VAL A 44 20.22 32.38 -0.13
C VAL A 44 19.40 31.35 0.65
N TYR A 45 19.15 31.58 1.94
CA TYR A 45 18.31 30.70 2.76
C TYR A 45 16.85 30.67 2.29
N ALA A 46 16.28 31.82 1.95
CA ALA A 46 14.93 31.90 1.38
C ALA A 46 14.83 31.19 0.02
N ALA A 47 15.83 31.31 -0.85
CA ALA A 47 15.90 30.60 -2.12
C ALA A 47 15.98 29.08 -1.92
N TRP A 48 16.77 28.60 -0.94
CA TRP A 48 16.84 27.19 -0.58
C TRP A 48 15.51 26.65 -0.03
N LEU A 49 14.85 27.40 0.86
CA LEU A 49 13.51 27.05 1.36
C LEU A 49 12.46 27.04 0.23
N ALA A 50 12.54 27.98 -0.72
CA ALA A 50 11.63 28.02 -1.87
C ALA A 50 11.85 26.81 -2.79
N ILE A 51 13.09 26.51 -3.19
CA ILE A 51 13.39 25.38 -4.10
C ILE A 51 13.03 24.04 -3.44
N SER A 52 13.46 23.80 -2.20
CA SER A 52 13.14 22.56 -1.48
C SER A 52 11.65 22.46 -1.11
N GLY A 53 10.98 23.59 -0.91
CA GLY A 53 9.54 23.68 -0.70
C GLY A 53 8.73 23.33 -1.96
N VAL A 54 9.07 23.91 -3.11
CA VAL A 54 8.43 23.59 -4.41
C VAL A 54 8.67 22.12 -4.77
N TYR A 55 9.91 21.62 -4.64
CA TYR A 55 10.23 20.23 -4.96
C TYR A 55 9.34 19.26 -4.16
N LYS A 56 9.32 19.39 -2.83
CA LYS A 56 8.46 18.56 -1.96
C LYS A 56 6.97 18.72 -2.28
N ALA A 57 6.49 19.96 -2.44
CA ALA A 57 5.08 20.27 -2.72
C ALA A 57 4.64 19.96 -4.17
N SER A 58 5.54 19.43 -5.01
CA SER A 58 5.26 19.00 -6.40
C SER A 58 5.14 17.49 -6.56
N LEU A 59 5.28 16.73 -5.45
CA LEU A 59 5.10 15.29 -5.44
C LEU A 59 3.60 14.96 -5.36
N ASP A 60 3.03 14.47 -6.46
CA ASP A 60 1.61 14.17 -6.54
C ASP A 60 1.30 12.75 -6.00
N VAL A 61 0.38 12.68 -5.03
CA VAL A 61 -0.09 11.44 -4.39
C VAL A 61 -0.77 10.51 -5.41
N GLU A 62 -1.42 11.05 -6.44
CA GLU A 62 -2.10 10.27 -7.49
C GLU A 62 -1.12 9.50 -8.41
N THR A 63 0.18 9.84 -8.37
CA THR A 63 1.20 9.08 -9.11
C THR A 63 1.54 7.74 -8.46
N VAL A 64 1.23 7.55 -7.17
CA VAL A 64 1.40 6.26 -6.47
C VAL A 64 0.23 5.33 -6.80
N LYS A 65 0.34 4.73 -7.97
CA LYS A 65 -0.50 3.60 -8.39
C LYS A 65 -0.05 2.35 -7.62
N GLU A 66 -1.02 1.59 -7.14
CA GLU A 66 -0.73 0.28 -6.54
C GLU A 66 -0.08 -0.62 -7.60
N VAL A 67 1.08 -1.19 -7.27
CA VAL A 67 1.73 -2.17 -8.14
C VAL A 67 0.79 -3.37 -8.26
N PRO A 68 0.27 -3.69 -9.47
CA PRO A 68 -0.66 -4.79 -9.63
C PRO A 68 0.02 -6.08 -9.15
N ALA A 69 -0.70 -6.88 -8.36
CA ALA A 69 -0.17 -8.11 -7.80
C ALA A 69 -0.12 -9.23 -8.86
N SER A 70 0.75 -9.09 -9.85
CA SER A 70 1.00 -10.10 -10.88
C SER A 70 1.85 -11.25 -10.35
N VAL A 71 1.37 -12.47 -10.57
CA VAL A 71 2.21 -13.68 -10.62
C VAL A 71 2.34 -13.99 -12.11
N SER A 72 3.47 -13.62 -12.72
CA SER A 72 3.62 -13.61 -14.18
C SER A 72 4.43 -14.82 -14.68
N PRO A 73 4.11 -15.40 -15.84
CA PRO A 73 5.08 -16.99 -16.46
C PRO A 73 6.64 -17.06 -16.70
N GLU A 74 7.25 -16.58 -17.80
CA GLU A 74 8.71 -16.55 -18.01
C GLU A 74 9.64 -15.89 -16.93
N GLU A 75 9.31 -14.90 -16.07
CA GLU A 75 8.01 -14.29 -15.79
C GLU A 75 7.28 -13.73 -17.02
N VAL A 76 6.00 -14.05 -17.07
CA VAL A 76 5.16 -14.45 -18.24
C VAL A 76 4.72 -13.22 -19.09
N THR A 77 5.73 -12.53 -19.60
CA THR A 77 5.90 -12.09 -21.01
C THR A 77 5.10 -12.96 -22.01
N LYS A 78 4.28 -12.43 -22.94
CA LYS A 78 4.12 -11.05 -23.46
C LYS A 78 2.87 -10.97 -24.35
N ILE A 79 2.53 -9.73 -24.75
CA ILE A 79 1.63 -9.27 -25.84
C ILE A 79 0.25 -8.75 -25.40
N ASP A 80 -0.02 -7.52 -25.84
CA ASP A 80 -1.33 -6.87 -25.96
C ASP A 80 -1.88 -7.12 -27.39
N THR A 81 -3.17 -7.48 -27.50
CA THR A 81 -3.91 -7.42 -28.77
C THR A 81 -5.29 -6.78 -28.58
N THR A 82 -5.31 -5.45 -28.47
CA THR A 82 -6.21 -4.56 -29.24
C THR A 82 -7.63 -5.09 -29.54
N ARG A 83 -8.59 -4.69 -28.70
CA ARG A 83 -10.02 -4.55 -29.09
C ARG A 83 -10.11 -3.52 -30.25
N PRO A 84 -11.05 -3.59 -31.22
CA PRO A 84 -12.38 -4.18 -31.08
C PRO A 84 -12.90 -5.08 -32.22
N ALA A 85 -13.99 -5.78 -31.90
CA ALA A 85 -15.04 -6.10 -32.85
C ALA A 85 -16.40 -5.81 -32.19
N ASN A 86 -17.24 -5.02 -32.84
CA ASN A 86 -18.67 -4.97 -32.51
C ASN A 86 -19.37 -6.14 -33.22
N SER A 87 -20.36 -6.73 -32.58
CA SER A 87 -21.37 -7.54 -33.26
C SER A 87 -22.73 -7.29 -32.62
N ASP A 88 -23.55 -6.47 -33.25
CA ASP A 88 -24.94 -6.26 -32.85
C ASP A 88 -25.71 -7.58 -33.05
N ALA A 89 -26.10 -8.22 -31.95
CA ALA A 89 -26.78 -9.51 -31.95
C ALA A 89 -27.97 -9.48 -30.99
N ALA A 90 -29.16 -9.28 -31.58
CA ALA A 90 -30.52 -9.38 -31.04
C ALA A 90 -30.70 -9.53 -29.50
N GLU A 91 -31.28 -8.49 -28.91
CA GLU A 91 -31.88 -8.41 -27.58
C GLU A 91 -32.80 -9.61 -27.24
N ASN A 92 -32.27 -10.61 -26.54
CA ASN A 92 -32.97 -11.56 -25.65
C ASN A 92 -31.95 -12.46 -24.93
N SER A 93 -31.16 -11.88 -24.03
CA SER A 93 -30.01 -12.55 -23.40
C SER A 93 -29.90 -12.27 -21.92
N ASP A 94 -29.55 -13.33 -21.18
CA ASP A 94 -29.12 -13.30 -19.79
C ASP A 94 -27.93 -12.34 -19.63
N PRO A 95 -27.97 -11.34 -18.72
CA PRO A 95 -26.90 -10.36 -18.59
C PRO A 95 -25.56 -10.97 -18.10
N PHE A 96 -25.55 -12.23 -17.66
CA PHE A 96 -24.35 -12.98 -17.26
C PHE A 96 -23.99 -14.11 -18.24
N ALA A 97 -24.44 -14.04 -19.50
CA ALA A 97 -24.23 -15.08 -20.49
C ALA A 97 -22.73 -15.33 -20.82
N ASP A 98 -21.91 -14.28 -20.83
CA ASP A 98 -20.48 -14.38 -21.14
C ASP A 98 -19.65 -14.88 -19.96
N GLU A 99 -20.02 -14.50 -18.74
CA GLU A 99 -19.51 -14.99 -17.47
C GLU A 99 -19.80 -16.48 -17.33
N LYS A 100 -21.06 -16.89 -17.56
CA LYS A 100 -21.48 -18.31 -17.57
C LYS A 100 -20.71 -19.12 -18.61
N ARG A 101 -20.57 -18.59 -19.82
CA ARG A 101 -19.77 -19.21 -20.89
C ARG A 101 -18.30 -19.34 -20.50
N TYR A 102 -17.74 -18.31 -19.86
CA TYR A 102 -16.37 -18.32 -19.37
C TYR A 102 -16.14 -19.39 -18.29
N TYR A 103 -16.93 -19.40 -17.22
CA TYR A 103 -16.76 -20.37 -16.14
C TYR A 103 -16.98 -21.82 -16.63
N ALA A 104 -17.96 -22.07 -17.50
CA ALA A 104 -18.18 -23.40 -18.07
C ALA A 104 -16.99 -23.90 -18.91
N ASP A 105 -16.33 -23.03 -19.68
CA ASP A 105 -15.11 -23.39 -20.42
C ASP A 105 -13.89 -23.52 -19.48
N PHE A 106 -13.76 -22.64 -18.49
CA PHE A 106 -12.69 -22.69 -17.49
C PHE A 106 -12.74 -24.01 -16.70
N THR A 107 -13.90 -24.37 -16.15
CA THR A 107 -14.11 -25.64 -15.43
C THR A 107 -13.80 -26.84 -16.33
N LYS A 108 -14.14 -26.79 -17.62
CA LYS A 108 -13.79 -27.83 -18.59
C LYS A 108 -12.29 -27.93 -18.84
N ARG A 109 -11.57 -26.81 -19.00
CA ARG A 109 -10.10 -26.77 -19.15
C ARG A 109 -9.40 -27.26 -17.89
N TYR A 110 -9.84 -26.80 -16.72
CA TYR A 110 -9.29 -27.18 -15.42
C TYR A 110 -9.55 -28.66 -15.10
N LEU A 111 -10.75 -29.18 -15.36
CA LEU A 111 -11.07 -30.61 -15.23
C LEU A 111 -10.22 -31.49 -16.15
N ALA A 112 -9.92 -31.02 -17.38
CA ALA A 112 -9.03 -31.73 -18.30
C ALA A 112 -7.57 -31.78 -17.79
N LEU A 113 -7.08 -30.69 -17.19
CA LEU A 113 -5.78 -30.66 -16.52
C LEU A 113 -5.75 -31.59 -15.29
N PHE A 114 -6.79 -31.57 -14.45
CA PHE A 114 -6.94 -32.49 -13.31
C PHE A 114 -6.97 -33.95 -13.77
N SER A 115 -7.80 -34.28 -14.76
CA SER A 115 -7.95 -35.66 -15.27
C SER A 115 -6.64 -36.21 -15.85
N SER A 116 -5.86 -35.35 -16.53
CA SER A 116 -4.59 -35.75 -17.18
C SER A 116 -3.37 -35.77 -16.25
N LYS A 117 -3.33 -34.93 -15.20
CA LYS A 117 -2.16 -34.80 -14.30
C LYS A 117 -2.35 -35.42 -12.92
N PHE A 118 -3.55 -35.38 -12.36
CA PHE A 118 -3.84 -35.82 -10.98
C PHE A 118 -4.67 -37.11 -10.96
N GLU A 119 -5.78 -37.18 -11.72
CA GLU A 119 -6.65 -38.36 -11.76
C GLU A 119 -5.93 -39.60 -12.34
N ALA A 120 -4.90 -39.40 -13.16
CA ALA A 120 -4.00 -40.45 -13.64
C ALA A 120 -3.29 -41.24 -12.51
N PHE A 121 -3.22 -40.68 -11.29
CA PHE A 121 -2.65 -41.32 -10.10
C PHE A 121 -3.69 -41.76 -9.07
N LYS A 122 -4.99 -41.75 -9.42
CA LYS A 122 -6.05 -42.24 -8.53
C LYS A 122 -5.86 -43.73 -8.19
N ARG A 123 -6.49 -44.12 -7.09
CA ARG A 123 -6.58 -45.52 -6.64
C ARG A 123 -7.91 -46.14 -7.13
N PRO A 124 -8.03 -47.48 -7.24
CA PRO A 124 -9.28 -48.14 -7.64
C PRO A 124 -10.48 -47.81 -6.74
N GLU A 125 -10.23 -47.55 -5.45
CA GLU A 125 -11.22 -47.16 -4.45
C GLU A 125 -11.64 -45.67 -4.48
N ASP A 126 -10.96 -44.83 -5.27
CA ASP A 126 -11.27 -43.39 -5.34
C ASP A 126 -12.52 -43.11 -6.19
N LYS A 127 -13.53 -42.44 -5.62
CA LYS A 127 -14.65 -41.92 -6.44
C LYS A 127 -14.10 -40.91 -7.44
N ARG A 128 -14.27 -41.19 -8.74
CA ARG A 128 -14.06 -40.22 -9.81
C ARG A 128 -14.96 -38.98 -9.57
N LEU A 129 -14.37 -37.79 -9.66
CA LEU A 129 -15.14 -36.56 -9.75
C LEU A 129 -15.75 -36.44 -11.15
N ASP A 130 -17.06 -36.31 -11.19
CA ASP A 130 -17.82 -35.80 -12.33
C ASP A 130 -17.62 -34.27 -12.45
N ALA A 131 -18.09 -33.66 -13.55
CA ALA A 131 -17.86 -32.23 -13.81
C ALA A 131 -18.55 -31.31 -12.79
N GLU A 132 -19.70 -31.72 -12.26
CA GLU A 132 -20.47 -30.98 -11.27
C GLU A 132 -19.78 -31.01 -9.89
N ALA A 133 -19.36 -32.20 -9.44
CA ALA A 133 -18.59 -32.35 -8.20
C ALA A 133 -17.17 -31.76 -8.29
N PHE A 134 -16.61 -31.61 -9.49
CA PHE A 134 -15.36 -30.88 -9.70
C PHE A 134 -15.58 -29.36 -9.65
N ASP A 135 -16.62 -28.85 -10.32
CA ASP A 135 -16.98 -27.43 -10.27
C ASP A 135 -17.22 -27.02 -8.81
N ALA A 136 -18.18 -27.64 -8.13
CA ALA A 136 -18.57 -27.33 -6.76
C ALA A 136 -17.44 -27.46 -5.72
N ARG A 137 -16.36 -28.20 -6.02
CA ARG A 137 -15.19 -28.34 -5.12
C ARG A 137 -14.07 -27.33 -5.39
N TYR A 138 -13.85 -26.90 -6.64
CA TYR A 138 -12.67 -26.10 -7.00
C TYR A 138 -12.97 -24.78 -7.70
N VAL A 139 -14.01 -24.72 -8.54
CA VAL A 139 -14.37 -23.49 -9.25
C VAL A 139 -15.51 -22.76 -8.56
N ASN A 140 -16.54 -23.48 -8.12
CA ASN A 140 -17.77 -22.97 -7.53
C ASN A 140 -18.38 -21.86 -8.39
N SER A 141 -18.61 -22.19 -9.67
CA SER A 141 -19.07 -21.24 -10.69
C SER A 141 -20.40 -20.58 -10.33
N SER A 142 -21.30 -21.32 -9.65
CA SER A 142 -22.58 -20.80 -9.17
C SER A 142 -22.42 -19.68 -8.14
N GLU A 143 -21.55 -19.86 -7.13
CA GLU A 143 -21.33 -18.84 -6.09
C GLU A 143 -20.61 -17.62 -6.68
N ARG A 144 -19.61 -17.83 -7.55
CA ARG A 144 -18.92 -16.74 -8.26
C ARG A 144 -19.87 -15.89 -9.11
N LEU A 145 -20.80 -16.53 -9.83
CA LEU A 145 -21.83 -15.84 -10.62
C LEU A 145 -22.86 -15.09 -9.75
N GLU A 146 -23.06 -15.51 -8.50
CA GLU A 146 -23.87 -14.78 -7.52
C GLU A 146 -23.09 -13.59 -6.94
N SER A 147 -21.82 -13.77 -6.59
CA SER A 147 -20.91 -12.70 -6.13
C SER A 147 -20.62 -11.63 -7.20
N ILE A 148 -20.63 -11.99 -8.49
CA ILE A 148 -20.56 -11.01 -9.59
C ILE A 148 -21.89 -10.25 -9.74
N ARG A 149 -23.02 -10.90 -9.44
CA ARG A 149 -24.34 -10.28 -9.51
C ARG A 149 -24.62 -9.31 -8.36
N ASP A 150 -24.16 -9.62 -7.15
CA ASP A 150 -24.29 -8.72 -6.00
C ASP A 150 -23.20 -7.63 -5.93
N GLY A 151 -22.15 -7.77 -6.75
CA GLY A 151 -21.05 -6.81 -6.86
C GLY A 151 -19.92 -7.01 -5.83
N SER A 152 -19.93 -8.11 -5.08
CA SER A 152 -18.83 -8.47 -4.15
C SER A 152 -17.59 -9.03 -4.86
N LEU A 153 -17.72 -9.50 -6.11
CA LEU A 153 -16.63 -10.04 -6.92
C LEU A 153 -16.54 -9.33 -8.29
N ASP A 154 -15.38 -8.75 -8.58
CA ASP A 154 -15.09 -8.19 -9.91
C ASP A 154 -14.72 -9.32 -10.88
N TYR A 155 -15.52 -9.51 -11.93
CA TYR A 155 -15.32 -10.55 -12.94
C TYR A 155 -13.99 -10.43 -13.70
N ALA A 156 -13.51 -9.21 -13.99
CA ALA A 156 -12.26 -9.03 -14.73
C ALA A 156 -11.04 -9.39 -13.87
N VAL A 157 -11.07 -9.07 -12.58
CA VAL A 157 -10.07 -9.51 -11.60
C VAL A 157 -10.13 -11.02 -11.40
N ASP A 158 -11.31 -11.59 -11.17
CA ASP A 158 -11.45 -13.02 -10.89
C ASP A 158 -11.02 -13.90 -12.07
N LYS A 159 -11.39 -13.48 -13.29
CA LYS A 159 -10.94 -14.11 -14.53
C LYS A 159 -9.42 -14.08 -14.69
N ALA A 160 -8.77 -12.96 -14.38
CA ALA A 160 -7.32 -12.86 -14.43
C ALA A 160 -6.65 -13.80 -13.40
N ASP A 161 -7.22 -13.90 -12.20
CA ASP A 161 -6.73 -14.75 -11.13
C ASP A 161 -6.87 -16.25 -11.46
N LEU A 162 -7.99 -16.64 -12.08
CA LEU A 162 -8.27 -18.00 -12.50
C LEU A 162 -7.41 -18.46 -13.68
N GLU A 163 -7.19 -17.62 -14.70
CA GLU A 163 -6.25 -17.95 -15.77
C GLU A 163 -4.79 -18.04 -15.26
N SER A 164 -4.36 -17.11 -14.38
CA SER A 164 -3.04 -17.14 -13.76
C SER A 164 -2.86 -18.36 -12.84
N TRP A 165 -3.91 -18.77 -12.13
CA TRP A 165 -3.95 -20.04 -11.39
C TRP A 165 -3.78 -21.24 -12.32
N LEU A 166 -4.54 -21.32 -13.42
CA LEU A 166 -4.53 -22.46 -14.34
C LEU A 166 -3.17 -22.64 -15.04
N ASP A 167 -2.50 -21.55 -15.41
CA ASP A 167 -1.13 -21.60 -15.94
C ASP A 167 -0.12 -22.04 -14.86
N THR A 168 -0.15 -21.40 -13.69
CA THR A 168 0.69 -21.76 -12.53
C THR A 168 0.55 -23.24 -12.20
N LEU A 169 -0.69 -23.75 -12.15
CA LEU A 169 -1.00 -25.15 -11.92
C LEU A 169 -0.50 -26.05 -13.05
N THR A 170 -0.57 -25.64 -14.31
CA THR A 170 -0.07 -26.45 -15.44
C THR A 170 1.43 -26.75 -15.29
N THR A 171 2.19 -25.76 -14.79
CA THR A 171 3.60 -25.91 -14.43
C THR A 171 3.78 -26.75 -13.15
N VAL A 172 3.09 -26.42 -12.06
CA VAL A 172 3.19 -27.14 -10.76
C VAL A 172 2.83 -28.62 -10.90
N ALA A 173 1.73 -28.93 -11.58
CA ALA A 173 1.24 -30.30 -11.82
C ALA A 173 2.21 -31.16 -12.64
N SER A 174 3.09 -30.53 -13.43
CA SER A 174 4.14 -31.19 -14.20
C SER A 174 5.46 -31.31 -13.43
N SER A 175 5.56 -30.72 -12.23
CA SER A 175 6.79 -30.71 -11.43
C SER A 175 7.11 -32.08 -10.83
N LYS A 176 8.40 -32.39 -10.69
CA LYS A 176 8.87 -33.63 -10.05
C LYS A 176 8.32 -33.80 -8.62
N SER A 177 8.22 -32.72 -7.85
CA SER A 177 7.68 -32.74 -6.48
C SER A 177 6.23 -33.24 -6.46
N THR A 178 5.38 -32.74 -7.37
CA THR A 178 3.98 -33.18 -7.49
C THR A 178 3.88 -34.62 -7.96
N VAL A 179 4.64 -35.02 -8.98
CA VAL A 179 4.65 -36.40 -9.50
C VAL A 179 5.13 -37.40 -8.45
N ASP A 180 6.16 -37.06 -7.66
CA ASP A 180 6.66 -37.94 -6.58
C ASP A 180 5.62 -38.07 -5.45
N ARG A 181 4.92 -36.98 -5.08
CA ARG A 181 3.81 -37.00 -4.10
C ARG A 181 2.64 -37.85 -4.58
N LEU A 182 2.23 -37.72 -5.84
CA LEU A 182 1.15 -38.51 -6.44
C LEU A 182 1.50 -40.01 -6.55
N LYS A 183 2.78 -40.34 -6.82
CA LYS A 183 3.28 -41.73 -6.75
C LYS A 183 3.32 -42.27 -5.32
N ALA A 184 3.69 -41.44 -4.33
CA ALA A 184 3.64 -41.82 -2.92
C ALA A 184 2.18 -42.11 -2.49
N TYR A 185 1.22 -41.31 -2.94
CA TYR A 185 -0.21 -41.56 -2.74
C TYR A 185 -0.69 -42.88 -3.35
N GLN A 186 -0.37 -43.11 -4.63
CA GLN A 186 -0.78 -44.30 -5.37
C GLN A 186 -0.18 -45.60 -4.80
N SER A 187 1.00 -45.53 -4.18
CA SER A 187 1.70 -46.67 -3.56
C SER A 187 1.49 -46.81 -2.04
N ALA A 188 0.88 -45.82 -1.38
CA ALA A 188 0.64 -45.86 0.06
C ALA A 188 -0.31 -47.00 0.46
N LYS A 189 -0.01 -47.67 1.57
CA LYS A 189 -0.94 -48.64 2.19
C LYS A 189 -1.83 -47.89 3.17
N MET A 190 -3.15 -48.06 3.02
CA MET A 190 -4.13 -47.57 4.01
C MET A 190 -3.86 -48.24 5.36
N THR A 191 -3.79 -47.44 6.43
CA THR A 191 -3.65 -47.93 7.80
C THR A 191 -5.02 -47.93 8.48
N LYS A 192 -5.30 -48.96 9.29
CA LYS A 192 -6.49 -48.96 10.14
C LYS A 192 -6.21 -48.12 11.38
N VAL A 193 -7.07 -47.13 11.63
CA VAL A 193 -7.02 -46.24 12.78
C VAL A 193 -8.32 -46.42 13.57
N SER A 194 -8.22 -47.08 14.72
CA SER A 194 -9.34 -47.27 15.64
C SER A 194 -9.57 -46.02 16.48
N ARG A 195 -10.66 -45.27 16.25
CA ARG A 195 -11.03 -44.10 17.07
C ARG A 195 -12.19 -44.42 18.01
N THR A 196 -12.06 -43.99 19.26
CA THR A 196 -13.07 -44.19 20.31
C THR A 196 -14.06 -43.04 20.31
N ILE A 197 -15.23 -43.24 19.67
CA ILE A 197 -16.31 -42.25 19.66
C ILE A 197 -17.16 -42.43 20.93
N LYS A 198 -17.22 -41.38 21.74
CA LYS A 198 -18.18 -41.24 22.85
C LYS A 198 -19.42 -40.49 22.35
N GLY A 199 -20.59 -40.89 22.81
CA GLY A 199 -21.85 -40.22 22.50
C GLY A 199 -22.95 -40.62 23.47
N THR A 200 -24.16 -40.16 23.22
CA THR A 200 -25.37 -40.55 23.97
C THR A 200 -26.36 -41.24 23.05
N ARG A 201 -27.09 -42.23 23.57
CA ARG A 201 -28.22 -42.86 22.89
C ARG A 201 -29.38 -42.96 23.86
N GLU A 202 -30.60 -42.89 23.35
CA GLU A 202 -31.76 -43.30 24.14
C GLU A 202 -31.74 -44.82 24.30
N GLN A 203 -31.92 -45.28 25.53
CA GLN A 203 -32.16 -46.68 25.83
C GLN A 203 -33.51 -46.80 26.53
N ARG A 204 -34.44 -47.49 25.87
CA ARG A 204 -35.68 -47.95 26.48
C ARG A 204 -35.35 -48.95 27.59
N TYR A 205 -35.91 -48.75 28.78
CA TYR A 205 -35.74 -49.61 29.95
C TYR A 205 -37.10 -49.94 30.56
N CYS A 206 -37.15 -50.97 31.40
CA CYS A 206 -38.36 -51.27 32.16
C CYS A 206 -38.45 -50.33 33.36
N SER A 207 -39.49 -49.49 33.41
CA SER A 207 -39.74 -48.59 34.55
C SER A 207 -40.60 -49.25 35.64
N TYR A 208 -41.43 -50.23 35.29
CA TYR A 208 -42.19 -51.03 36.25
C TYR A 208 -42.33 -52.49 35.81
N TYR A 209 -41.85 -53.42 36.64
CA TYR A 209 -41.77 -54.85 36.35
C TYR A 209 -42.71 -55.65 37.27
N ALA A 210 -43.58 -56.47 36.69
CA ALA A 210 -44.56 -57.26 37.42
C ALA A 210 -44.01 -58.66 37.74
N TYR A 211 -43.32 -58.77 38.87
CA TYR A 211 -42.69 -60.00 39.35
C TYR A 211 -43.60 -61.25 39.31
N TYR A 212 -44.90 -61.10 39.56
CA TYR A 212 -45.87 -62.22 39.54
C TYR A 212 -46.28 -62.70 38.13
N PHE A 213 -45.95 -61.96 37.08
CA PHE A 213 -46.23 -62.30 35.68
C PHE A 213 -44.95 -62.39 34.82
N ASP A 214 -43.77 -62.18 35.41
CA ASP A 214 -42.44 -62.12 34.76
C ASP A 214 -42.32 -61.07 33.62
N GLU A 215 -43.28 -60.15 33.52
CA GLU A 215 -43.41 -59.19 32.43
C GLU A 215 -43.18 -57.73 32.86
N CYS A 216 -42.72 -56.91 31.91
CA CYS A 216 -42.56 -55.47 32.09
C CYS A 216 -43.84 -54.72 31.70
N LEU A 217 -44.50 -54.09 32.67
CA LEU A 217 -45.78 -53.39 32.48
C LEU A 217 -45.59 -51.99 31.88
N THR A 218 -44.57 -51.24 32.29
CA THR A 218 -44.27 -49.92 31.72
C THR A 218 -42.82 -49.81 31.31
N TYR A 219 -42.62 -49.19 30.15
CA TYR A 219 -41.31 -48.86 29.62
C TYR A 219 -41.14 -47.35 29.58
N ASP A 220 -39.91 -46.90 29.79
CA ASP A 220 -39.51 -45.51 29.75
C ASP A 220 -38.18 -45.38 28.98
N THR A 221 -37.83 -44.18 28.52
CA THR A 221 -36.56 -43.92 27.81
C THR A 221 -35.62 -43.09 28.67
N ARG A 222 -34.34 -43.47 28.68
CA ARG A 222 -33.29 -42.68 29.31
C ARG A 222 -32.08 -42.53 28.41
N THR A 223 -31.53 -41.33 28.38
CA THR A 223 -30.30 -41.01 27.64
C THR A 223 -29.10 -41.63 28.36
N VAL A 224 -28.51 -42.68 27.78
CA VAL A 224 -27.31 -43.34 28.32
C VAL A 224 -26.08 -42.94 27.50
N PRO A 225 -24.92 -42.72 28.15
CA PRO A 225 -23.66 -42.61 27.42
C PRO A 225 -23.32 -43.96 26.79
N PHE A 226 -22.81 -43.93 25.56
CA PHE A 226 -22.18 -45.08 24.92
C PHE A 226 -20.77 -44.71 24.47
N THR A 227 -19.93 -45.73 24.36
CA THR A 227 -18.59 -45.63 23.76
C THR A 227 -18.52 -46.72 22.69
N ARG A 228 -18.16 -46.35 21.46
CA ARG A 228 -17.90 -47.31 20.37
C ARG A 228 -16.55 -47.04 19.75
N THR A 229 -15.78 -48.10 19.50
CA THR A 229 -14.65 -48.03 18.58
C THR A 229 -15.20 -47.98 17.16
N VAL A 230 -14.67 -47.07 16.34
CA VAL A 230 -14.89 -47.04 14.90
C VAL A 230 -13.52 -47.18 14.24
N ASP A 231 -13.35 -48.24 13.46
CA ASP A 231 -12.14 -48.48 12.68
C ASP A 231 -12.26 -47.78 11.33
N GLU A 232 -11.41 -46.77 11.10
CA GLU A 232 -11.38 -46.01 9.85
C GLU A 232 -10.05 -46.28 9.12
N THR A 233 -10.10 -46.49 7.81
CA THR A 233 -8.92 -46.63 6.97
C THR A 233 -8.42 -45.26 6.53
N LYS A 234 -7.25 -44.85 7.04
CA LYS A 234 -6.60 -43.56 6.73
C LYS A 234 -5.38 -43.78 5.84
N LEU A 235 -5.03 -42.76 5.05
CA LEU A 235 -3.69 -42.65 4.48
C LEU A 235 -2.65 -42.43 5.60
N PRO A 236 -1.38 -42.85 5.41
CA PRO A 236 -0.27 -42.47 6.29
C PRO A 236 -0.11 -40.95 6.36
N ASP A 237 0.34 -40.43 7.50
CA ASP A 237 0.54 -38.99 7.67
C ASP A 237 1.58 -38.44 6.70
N GLY A 238 1.32 -37.25 6.15
CA GLY A 238 2.09 -36.65 5.06
C GLY A 238 1.67 -37.10 3.65
N VAL A 239 0.83 -38.14 3.51
CA VAL A 239 0.25 -38.56 2.23
C VAL A 239 -1.15 -37.94 2.06
N MET A 240 -1.32 -37.17 0.98
CA MET A 240 -2.58 -36.54 0.59
C MET A 240 -3.19 -37.28 -0.61
N SER A 241 -4.52 -37.27 -0.78
CA SER A 241 -5.11 -37.80 -2.01
C SER A 241 -4.81 -36.90 -3.21
N HIS A 242 -4.98 -37.44 -4.42
CA HIS A 242 -4.85 -36.66 -5.65
C HIS A 242 -5.84 -35.47 -5.74
N THR A 243 -6.96 -35.53 -5.00
CA THR A 243 -7.91 -34.40 -4.88
C THR A 243 -7.47 -33.39 -3.81
N ASP A 244 -7.03 -33.86 -2.66
CA ASP A 244 -6.63 -32.98 -1.54
C ASP A 244 -5.32 -32.26 -1.84
N LEU A 245 -4.43 -32.88 -2.63
CA LEU A 245 -3.21 -32.24 -3.12
C LEU A 245 -3.50 -31.12 -4.12
N LEU A 246 -4.55 -31.26 -4.95
CA LEU A 246 -4.99 -30.17 -5.83
C LEU A 246 -5.56 -29.01 -5.01
N GLY A 247 -6.46 -29.31 -4.07
CA GLY A 247 -7.03 -28.31 -3.14
C GLY A 247 -5.92 -27.55 -2.40
N ALA A 248 -5.00 -28.26 -1.75
CA ALA A 248 -3.89 -27.65 -1.02
C ALA A 248 -2.94 -26.79 -1.89
N TYR A 249 -2.86 -27.03 -3.21
CA TYR A 249 -2.15 -26.11 -4.12
C TYR A 249 -2.99 -24.88 -4.48
N GLN A 250 -4.31 -25.06 -4.67
CA GLN A 250 -5.24 -23.96 -4.96
C GLN A 250 -5.34 -23.00 -3.77
N ASP A 251 -5.61 -23.54 -2.58
CA ASP A 251 -5.69 -22.78 -1.33
C ASP A 251 -4.42 -21.97 -1.11
N ARG A 252 -3.25 -22.63 -1.25
CA ARG A 252 -1.94 -21.98 -1.07
C ARG A 252 -1.63 -20.92 -2.12
N TYR A 253 -2.15 -21.06 -3.34
CA TYR A 253 -2.02 -20.04 -4.38
C TYR A 253 -2.85 -18.79 -4.04
N PHE A 254 -4.14 -18.95 -3.70
CA PHE A 254 -5.01 -17.83 -3.37
C PHE A 254 -4.61 -17.14 -2.06
N ASP A 255 -4.13 -17.88 -1.05
CA ASP A 255 -3.51 -17.32 0.15
C ASP A 255 -2.34 -16.37 -0.19
N LEU A 256 -1.40 -16.84 -1.02
CA LEU A 256 -0.22 -16.08 -1.43
C LEU A 256 -0.57 -14.87 -2.31
N LEU A 257 -1.57 -14.99 -3.17
CA LEU A 257 -2.07 -13.89 -4.00
C LEU A 257 -2.70 -12.79 -3.12
N LEU A 258 -3.50 -13.19 -2.12
CA LEU A 258 -4.13 -12.29 -1.15
C LEU A 258 -3.11 -11.64 -0.20
N GLU A 259 -2.09 -12.39 0.23
CA GLU A 259 -0.94 -11.88 1.00
C GLU A 259 -0.18 -10.81 0.20
N ARG A 260 0.18 -11.10 -1.06
CA ARG A 260 0.85 -10.15 -1.97
C ARG A 260 0.00 -8.90 -2.24
N ARG A 261 -1.31 -9.04 -2.46
CA ARG A 261 -2.24 -7.90 -2.62
C ARG A 261 -2.24 -6.99 -1.39
N ARG A 262 -2.35 -7.57 -0.18
CA ARG A 262 -2.29 -6.81 1.08
C ARG A 262 -0.95 -6.11 1.28
N ALA A 263 0.16 -6.77 0.93
CA ALA A 263 1.50 -6.18 0.99
C ALA A 263 1.68 -5.02 0.00
N ASN A 264 1.24 -5.17 -1.26
CA ASN A 264 1.32 -4.12 -2.28
C ASN A 264 0.45 -2.91 -1.93
N ALA A 265 -0.80 -3.13 -1.50
CA ALA A 265 -1.69 -2.06 -1.05
C ALA A 265 -1.15 -1.34 0.20
N GLY A 266 -0.56 -2.08 1.15
CA GLY A 266 0.13 -1.51 2.31
C GLY A 266 1.33 -0.64 1.90
N SER A 267 2.17 -1.12 0.99
CA SER A 267 3.33 -0.38 0.45
C SER A 267 2.91 0.91 -0.27
N ALA A 268 1.90 0.83 -1.14
CA ALA A 268 1.36 2.00 -1.83
C ALA A 268 0.75 3.02 -0.86
N ASN A 269 0.02 2.57 0.17
CA ASN A 269 -0.54 3.46 1.18
C ASN A 269 0.52 4.11 2.08
N MET A 270 1.64 3.42 2.37
CA MET A 270 2.80 4.05 3.03
C MET A 270 3.43 5.13 2.15
N GLN A 271 3.65 4.86 0.85
CA GLN A 271 4.21 5.85 -0.09
C GLN A 271 3.28 7.06 -0.28
N ARG A 272 1.95 6.85 -0.37
CA ARG A 272 0.95 7.93 -0.39
C ARG A 272 1.01 8.79 0.88
N ALA A 273 1.17 8.17 2.04
CA ALA A 273 1.30 8.87 3.32
C ALA A 273 2.63 9.65 3.44
N GLU A 274 3.73 9.08 2.93
CA GLU A 274 5.05 9.73 2.87
C GLU A 274 4.99 10.98 1.97
N ILE A 275 4.44 10.87 0.76
CA ILE A 275 4.23 12.02 -0.15
C ILE A 275 3.27 13.04 0.46
N ALA A 276 2.20 12.63 1.13
CA ALA A 276 1.27 13.55 1.80
C ALA A 276 1.96 14.33 2.95
N ALA A 277 2.85 13.68 3.71
CA ALA A 277 3.66 14.33 4.73
C ALA A 277 4.69 15.30 4.10
N ASP A 278 5.37 14.89 3.02
CA ASP A 278 6.32 15.73 2.30
C ASP A 278 5.66 16.96 1.67
N ASN A 279 4.43 16.83 1.16
CA ASN A 279 3.64 17.98 0.69
C ASN A 279 3.33 18.99 1.80
N GLN A 280 2.98 18.53 3.01
CA GLN A 280 2.78 19.42 4.17
C GLN A 280 4.09 20.11 4.57
N ASP A 281 5.18 19.35 4.63
CA ASP A 281 6.53 19.84 4.95
C ASP A 281 7.03 20.87 3.91
N GLY A 282 6.77 20.61 2.62
CA GLY A 282 7.04 21.51 1.49
C GLY A 282 6.24 22.82 1.58
N SER A 283 4.92 22.72 1.80
CA SER A 283 4.06 23.92 1.97
C SER A 283 4.49 24.79 3.16
N THR A 284 4.98 24.17 4.25
CA THR A 284 5.50 24.86 5.43
C THR A 284 6.81 25.59 5.11
N ARG A 285 7.72 24.97 4.35
CA ARG A 285 8.96 25.61 3.86
C ARG A 285 8.66 26.78 2.92
N LEU A 286 7.68 26.66 2.02
CA LEU A 286 7.22 27.75 1.16
C LEU A 286 6.71 28.94 1.97
N TRP A 287 5.82 28.70 2.95
CA TRP A 287 5.34 29.74 3.85
C TRP A 287 6.47 30.41 4.66
N MET A 288 7.47 29.63 5.09
CA MET A 288 8.65 30.18 5.76
C MET A 288 9.50 31.04 4.82
N ALA A 289 9.72 30.61 3.56
CA ALA A 289 10.42 31.39 2.56
C ALA A 289 9.73 32.74 2.29
N VAL A 290 8.40 32.74 2.11
CA VAL A 290 7.58 33.95 1.93
C VAL A 290 7.72 34.91 3.12
N ARG A 291 7.71 34.38 4.35
CA ARG A 291 7.93 35.20 5.57
C ARG A 291 9.33 35.81 5.62
N VAL A 292 10.38 35.05 5.30
CA VAL A 292 11.78 35.54 5.27
C VAL A 292 11.95 36.64 4.22
N VAL A 293 11.41 36.45 3.00
CA VAL A 293 11.42 37.48 1.94
C VAL A 293 10.63 38.72 2.36
N GLY A 294 9.46 38.56 2.99
CA GLY A 294 8.67 39.68 3.51
C GLY A 294 9.43 40.53 4.53
N VAL A 295 10.09 39.89 5.51
CA VAL A 295 10.94 40.58 6.49
C VAL A 295 12.11 41.31 5.80
N PHE A 296 12.76 40.67 4.83
CA PHE A 296 13.84 41.29 4.06
C PHE A 296 13.37 42.54 3.28
N VAL A 297 12.20 42.47 2.62
CA VAL A 297 11.63 43.61 1.89
C VAL A 297 11.28 44.77 2.82
N VAL A 298 10.71 44.51 4.00
CA VAL A 298 10.41 45.55 5.01
C VAL A 298 11.70 46.22 5.50
N LEU A 299 12.76 45.43 5.77
CA LEU A 299 14.06 45.98 6.17
C LEU A 299 14.69 46.83 5.06
N MET A 300 14.67 46.39 3.80
CA MET A 300 15.17 47.16 2.66
C MET A 300 14.39 48.45 2.45
N PHE A 301 13.05 48.43 2.60
CA PHE A 301 12.22 49.63 2.50
C PHE A 301 12.59 50.66 3.59
N LEU A 302 12.81 50.22 4.83
CA LEU A 302 13.25 51.07 5.93
C LEU A 302 14.66 51.66 5.68
N PHE A 303 15.58 50.88 5.11
CA PHE A 303 16.88 51.40 4.66
C PHE A 303 16.75 52.45 3.55
N LEU A 304 15.81 52.29 2.61
CA LEU A 304 15.54 53.28 1.56
C LEU A 304 14.95 54.59 2.12
N LEU A 305 14.04 54.52 3.08
CA LEU A 305 13.51 55.70 3.77
C LEU A 305 14.63 56.50 4.47
N ILE A 306 15.50 55.82 5.23
CA ILE A 306 16.66 56.46 5.88
C ILE A 306 17.63 57.05 4.85
N ALA A 307 17.83 56.39 3.72
CA ALA A 307 18.69 56.89 2.64
C ALA A 307 18.10 58.15 1.98
N LEU A 308 16.79 58.18 1.71
CA LEU A 308 16.07 59.34 1.16
C LEU A 308 16.11 60.52 2.13
N GLU A 309 15.81 60.29 3.41
CA GLU A 309 15.88 61.33 4.45
C GLU A 309 17.29 61.92 4.56
N ARG A 310 18.33 61.07 4.59
CA ARG A 310 19.73 61.52 4.62
C ARG A 310 20.12 62.28 3.35
N HIS A 311 19.52 61.98 2.20
CA HIS A 311 19.76 62.73 0.97
C HIS A 311 19.06 64.11 0.99
N GLN A 312 17.81 64.18 1.45
CA GLN A 312 17.06 65.43 1.62
C GLN A 312 17.73 66.36 2.65
N ARG A 313 18.24 65.81 3.76
CA ARG A 313 19.06 66.54 4.75
C ARG A 313 20.36 67.11 4.17
N ARG A 314 20.92 66.53 3.09
CA ARG A 314 22.10 67.09 2.39
C ARG A 314 21.70 68.19 1.42
N ILE A 315 20.65 67.99 0.62
CA ILE A 315 20.19 68.98 -0.37
C ILE A 315 19.72 70.26 0.33
N SER A 316 18.99 70.13 1.45
CA SER A 316 18.59 71.29 2.27
C SER A 316 19.75 71.96 3.02
N ALA A 317 20.89 71.29 3.17
CA ALA A 317 22.11 71.90 3.70
C ALA A 317 22.90 72.67 2.63
N SER A 318 23.04 72.12 1.40
CA SER A 318 23.73 72.83 0.31
C SER A 318 22.95 74.07 -0.14
N LEU A 319 21.62 73.97 -0.31
CA LEU A 319 20.78 75.13 -0.66
C LEU A 319 20.83 76.26 0.38
N ARG A 320 21.15 75.95 1.64
CA ARG A 320 21.38 76.94 2.72
C ARG A 320 22.80 77.52 2.73
N ALA A 321 23.77 76.85 2.13
CA ALA A 321 25.10 77.40 1.90
C ALA A 321 25.07 78.36 0.70
N ASP A 322 24.52 77.91 -0.44
CA ASP A 322 24.42 78.70 -1.67
C ASP A 322 23.65 80.02 -1.46
N SER A 323 22.60 80.00 -0.63
CA SER A 323 21.80 81.18 -0.26
C SER A 323 22.40 82.05 0.84
N ALA A 324 23.44 81.59 1.54
CA ALA A 324 24.26 82.42 2.41
C ALA A 324 25.41 83.07 1.64
N GLU A 325 26.01 82.36 0.68
CA GLU A 325 27.08 82.86 -0.20
C GLU A 325 26.59 83.89 -1.22
N THR A 326 25.32 83.84 -1.63
CA THR A 326 24.66 84.88 -2.45
C THR A 326 24.05 86.04 -1.64
N ALA A 327 24.23 86.06 -0.32
CA ALA A 327 23.75 87.10 0.58
C ALA A 327 24.89 87.85 1.31
N ALA A 328 26.14 87.63 0.90
CA ALA A 328 27.37 88.21 1.47
C ALA A 328 28.11 89.07 0.43
#